data_AF-X1VZ84-F1
#
_entry.id   AF-X1VZ84-F1
#
_cell.length_a   1.000
_cell.length_b   1.000
_cell.length_c   1.000
_cell.angle_alpha   90.00
_cell.angle_beta   90.00
_cell.angle_gamma   90.00
#
_symmetry.space_group_name_H-M   'P 1'
#
loop_
_entity.id
_entity.type
_entity.pdbx_description
1 polymer ?
#
loop_
_entity_poly.entity_id
_entity_poly.type
_entity_poly.pdbx_seq_one_letter_code
_entity_poly.pdbx_strand_id
1 'polypeptide(L)' 'PEFALDKVNMMLKMKSQLGFLKQMYNTNAEEFIKTVAKYRGFQAGVPYAEAFIQQRMYLQGLTKRILP' A
#
# COMPACT_ATOMS: atom_id res chain seq x y z
N PRO A 1 -13.18 7.74 7.71
CA PRO A 1 -13.20 6.26 7.60
C PRO A 1 -12.03 5.70 8.41
N GLU A 2 -12.34 4.85 9.38
CA GLU A 2 -11.45 4.31 10.41
C GLU A 2 -10.17 3.69 9.81
N PHE A 3 -10.30 2.99 8.67
CA PHE A 3 -9.20 2.30 7.97
C PHE A 3 -7.97 3.16 7.62
N ALA A 4 -8.17 4.40 7.16
CA ALA A 4 -7.07 5.28 6.78
C ALA A 4 -6.25 5.74 8.01
N LEU A 5 -6.91 5.82 9.17
CA LEU A 5 -6.29 6.19 10.44
C LEU A 5 -5.43 5.03 10.96
N ASP A 6 -5.96 3.81 10.90
CA ASP A 6 -5.25 2.62 11.36
C ASP A 6 -4.00 2.32 10.54
N LYS A 7 -4.05 2.50 9.22
CA LYS A 7 -2.88 2.31 8.36
C LYS A 7 -1.74 3.28 8.71
N VAL A 8 -2.09 4.54 8.96
CA VAL A 8 -1.13 5.57 9.38
C VAL A 8 -0.53 5.23 10.75
N ASN A 9 -1.37 4.81 11.70
CA ASN A 9 -0.93 4.37 13.01
C ASN A 9 0.00 3.15 12.95
N MET A 10 -0.28 2.19 12.06
CA MET A 10 0.62 1.06 11.82
C MET A 10 1.98 1.51 11.27
N MET A 11 1.99 2.44 10.33
CA MET A 11 3.22 2.97 9.76
C MET A 11 4.07 3.76 10.76
N LEU A 12 3.45 4.57 11.62
CA LEU A 12 4.16 5.38 12.62
C LEU A 12 4.93 4.52 13.64
N LYS A 13 4.58 3.24 13.79
CA LYS A 13 5.35 2.29 14.61
C LYS A 13 6.72 1.95 14.01
N MET A 14 6.88 2.09 12.68
CA MET A 14 8.11 1.79 11.93
C MET A 14 9.12 2.95 11.96
N LYS A 15 9.52 3.36 13.17
CA LYS A 15 10.31 4.58 13.41
C LYS A 15 11.69 4.56 12.74
N SER A 16 12.36 3.40 12.70
CA SER A 16 13.67 3.27 12.08
C SER A 16 13.61 3.47 10.56
N GLN A 17 12.62 2.87 9.89
CA GLN A 17 12.42 3.06 8.45
C GLN A 17 11.97 4.49 8.09
N LEU A 18 11.06 5.08 8.87
CA LEU A 18 10.60 6.45 8.65
C LEU A 18 11.71 7.48 8.86
N GLY A 19 12.53 7.31 9.90
CA GLY A 19 13.67 8.18 10.17
C GLY A 19 14.70 8.15 9.05
N PHE A 20 15.02 6.96 8.55
CA PHE A 20 15.92 6.77 7.42
C PHE A 20 15.39 7.44 6.13
N LEU A 21 14.11 7.23 5.79
CA LEU A 21 13.50 7.84 4.60
C LEU A 21 13.50 9.37 4.67
N LYS A 22 13.23 9.94 5.84
CA LYS A 22 13.27 11.39 6.04
C LYS A 22 14.69 11.94 5.92
N GLN A 23 15.68 11.24 6.44
CA GLN A 23 17.09 11.66 6.35
C GLN A 23 17.65 11.56 4.93
N MET A 24 17.33 10.50 4.20
CA MET A 24 17.86 10.30 2.84
C MET A 24 17.17 11.18 1.79
N TYR A 25 15.85 11.32 1.87
CA TYR A 25 15.05 11.88 0.77
C TYR A 25 14.31 13.17 1.15
N ASN A 26 14.42 13.64 2.40
CA ASN A 26 13.66 14.77 2.93
C ASN A 26 12.15 14.67 2.69
N THR A 27 11.63 13.44 2.60
CA THR A 27 10.22 13.17 2.30
C THR A 27 9.47 12.75 3.55
N ASN A 28 8.25 13.26 3.70
CA ASN A 28 7.30 12.78 4.70
C ASN A 28 6.47 11.62 4.14
N ALA A 29 6.89 10.38 4.46
CA ALA A 29 6.25 9.17 3.93
C ALA A 29 4.77 9.03 4.33
N GLU A 30 4.39 9.54 5.51
CA GLU A 30 3.00 9.50 5.97
C GLU A 30 2.08 10.34 5.06
N GLU A 31 2.50 11.57 4.79
CA GLU A 31 1.77 12.51 3.95
C GLU A 31 1.69 12.03 2.51
N PHE A 32 2.78 11.44 2.01
CA PHE A 32 2.83 10.82 0.69
C PHE A 32 1.76 9.74 0.54
N ILE A 33 1.66 8.81 1.49
CA ILE A 33 0.70 7.71 1.42
C ILE A 33 -0.74 8.18 1.58
N LYS A 34 -1.00 9.13 2.48
CA LYS A 34 -2.33 9.78 2.59
C LYS A 34 -2.75 10.43 1.27
N THR A 35 -1.83 11.14 0.63
CA THR A 35 -2.10 11.85 -0.63
C THR A 35 -2.40 10.86 -1.76
N VAL A 36 -1.60 9.80 -1.92
CA VAL A 36 -1.85 8.75 -2.92
C VAL A 36 -3.18 8.06 -2.65
N ALA A 37 -3.46 7.68 -1.40
CA ALA A 37 -4.70 7.01 -1.05
C ALA A 37 -5.95 7.88 -1.31
N LYS A 38 -5.86 9.18 -1.06
CA LYS A 38 -6.92 10.14 -1.37
C LYS A 38 -7.14 10.28 -2.88
N TYR A 39 -6.05 10.35 -3.65
CA TYR A 39 -6.13 10.43 -5.10
C TYR A 39 -6.77 9.18 -5.72
N ARG A 40 -6.42 7.99 -5.22
CA ARG A 40 -7.08 6.74 -5.62
C ARG A 40 -8.53 6.67 -5.15
N GLY A 41 -8.80 7.16 -3.95
CA GLY A 41 -10.17 7.28 -3.44
C GLY A 41 -11.05 8.10 -4.37
N PHE A 42 -10.57 9.27 -4.80
CA PHE A 42 -11.26 10.12 -5.77
C PHE A 42 -11.61 9.37 -7.06
N GLN A 43 -10.69 8.56 -7.59
CA GLN A 43 -10.93 7.74 -8.79
C GLN A 43 -12.01 6.67 -8.58
N ALA A 44 -12.15 6.15 -7.36
CA ALA A 44 -13.12 5.12 -6.99
C ALA A 44 -14.40 5.67 -6.34
N GLY A 45 -14.56 6.99 -6.24
CA GLY A 45 -15.72 7.63 -5.59
C GLY A 45 -15.78 7.46 -4.07
N VAL A 46 -14.66 7.13 -3.42
CA VAL A 46 -14.56 6.94 -1.96
C VAL A 46 -13.52 7.89 -1.35
N PRO A 47 -13.55 8.18 -0.04
CA PRO A 47 -12.60 9.12 0.55
C PRO A 47 -11.13 8.67 0.47
N TYR A 48 -10.87 7.37 0.55
CA TYR A 48 -9.54 6.76 0.46
C TYR A 48 -9.64 5.39 -0.20
N ALA A 49 -8.72 5.07 -1.09
CA ALA A 49 -8.60 3.74 -1.70
C ALA A 49 -7.13 3.38 -1.92
N GLU A 50 -6.86 2.08 -2.09
CA GLU A 50 -5.54 1.57 -2.44
C GLU A 50 -5.58 0.98 -3.85
N ALA A 51 -4.53 1.23 -4.62
CA ALA A 51 -4.39 0.68 -5.95
C ALA A 51 -3.46 -0.53 -5.91
N PHE A 52 -3.89 -1.60 -6.57
CA PHE A 52 -3.11 -2.82 -6.77
C PHE A 52 -2.93 -3.06 -8.26
N ILE A 53 -1.80 -3.64 -8.63
CA ILE A 53 -1.53 -4.11 -9.98
C ILE A 53 -1.39 -5.62 -9.90
N GLN A 54 -2.11 -6.33 -10.77
CA GLN A 54 -1.98 -7.77 -10.86
C GLN A 54 -0.60 -8.11 -11.45
N GLN A 55 0.18 -8.91 -10.72
CA GLN A 55 1.38 -9.51 -11.27
C GLN A 55 0.99 -10.52 -12.35
N ARG A 56 1.32 -10.23 -13.60
CA ARG A 56 1.12 -11.14 -14.75
C ARG A 56 2.19 -12.22 -14.70
N MET A 57 1.97 -13.24 -13.88
CA MET A 57 2.81 -14.43 -13.88
C MET A 57 2.31 -15.39 -14.96
N TYR A 58 3.23 -16.05 -15.67
CA TYR A 58 2.86 -17.27 -16.37
C TYR A 58 2.24 -18.21 -15.34
N LEU A 59 1.01 -18.68 -15.59
CA LEU A 59 0.41 -19.73 -14.78
C LEU A 59 1.34 -20.94 -14.88
N GLN A 60 2.27 -21.10 -13.92
CA GLN A 60 2.91 -22.38 -13.65
C GLN A 60 1.90 -23.28 -12.92
N GLY A 61 0.72 -23.41 -13.50
CA GLY A 61 -0.17 -24.51 -13.15
C GLY A 61 0.52 -25.75 -13.67
N LEU A 62 0.96 -26.63 -12.77
CA LEU A 62 1.24 -28.00 -13.17
C LEU A 62 -0.02 -28.49 -13.90
N THR A 63 0.12 -29.00 -15.13
CA THR A 63 -0.97 -29.66 -15.88
C THR A 63 -1.29 -31.03 -15.27
N LYS A 64 -1.25 -31.14 -13.95
CA LYS A 64 -1.48 -32.36 -13.19
C LYS A 64 -2.31 -32.00 -11.98
N ARG A 65 -3.39 -32.76 -11.80
CA ARG A 65 -4.24 -32.70 -10.63
C ARG A 65 -3.41 -33.18 -9.43
N ILE A 66 -3.04 -32.27 -8.53
CA ILE A 66 -2.20 -32.58 -7.37
C ILE A 66 -3.00 -33.29 -6.26
N LEU A 67 -4.33 -33.25 -6.31
CA LEU A 67 -5.20 -33.92 -5.35
C LEU A 67 -6.17 -34.89 -6.06
N PRO A 68 -6.47 -36.07 -5.46
CA PRO A 68 -7.48 -37.01 -5.94
C PRO A 68 -8.87 -36.38 -6.16
#